data_AF-A0A1C6HZR7-F1
#
_entry.id   AF-A0A1C6HZR7-F1
#
_cell.length_a   1.000
_cell.length_b   1.000
_cell.length_c   1.000
_cell.angle_alpha   90.00
_cell.angle_beta   90.00
_cell.angle_gamma   90.00
#
_symmetry.space_group_name_H-M   'P 1'
#
loop_
_entity.id
_entity.type
_entity.pdbx_description
1 polymer ?
#
loop_
_entity_poly.entity_id
_entity_poly.type
_entity_poly.pdbx_seq_one_letter_code
_entity_poly.pdbx_strand_id
1 'polypeptide(L)'
;MIDEKRIIKECEERLLVGTNVIKMIEEQPKILEWIPLEKKKPENGARVLLSFKNEGQKPQLGVYREDEEDFYVPFTNHITYTSLGRVVNAWMSIPEPYTAEKCKKEDSPSWKREVLNDFMKGAYE
;
A
#
# COMPACT_ATOMS: atom_id res chain seq x y z
N MET A 1 2.56 18.40 48.59
CA MET A 1 1.23 17.82 48.32
C MET A 1 1.04 17.80 46.82
N ILE A 2 0.82 16.63 46.25
CA ILE A 2 0.51 16.49 44.83
C ILE A 2 -0.96 16.89 44.66
N ASP A 3 -1.25 17.73 43.66
CA ASP A 3 -2.62 18.13 43.34
C ASP A 3 -3.30 17.03 42.52
N GLU A 4 -4.05 16.18 43.21
CA GLU A 4 -4.77 15.05 42.61
C GLU A 4 -5.73 15.50 41.50
N LYS A 5 -6.33 16.70 41.61
CA LYS A 5 -7.23 17.24 40.58
C LYS A 5 -6.48 17.55 39.29
N ARG A 6 -5.26 18.09 39.42
CA ARG A 6 -4.38 18.34 38.28
C ARG A 6 -4.00 17.05 37.57
N ILE A 7 -3.70 15.98 38.32
CA ILE A 7 -3.34 14.67 37.75
C ILE A 7 -4.53 14.06 37.00
N ILE A 8 -5.73 14.09 37.60
CA ILE A 8 -6.94 13.54 36.97
C ILE A 8 -7.21 14.23 35.62
N LYS A 9 -7.10 15.56 35.58
CA LYS A 9 -7.31 16.33 34.35
C LYS A 9 -6.30 15.97 33.26
N GLU A 10 -5.02 15.82 33.60
CA GLU A 10 -3.98 15.42 32.65
C GLU A 10 -4.25 14.01 32.09
N CYS A 11 -4.70 13.07 32.93
CA CYS A 11 -5.10 11.73 32.50
C CYS A 11 -6.29 11.77 31.53
N GLU A 12 -7.32 12.58 31.80
CA GLU A 12 -8.47 12.76 30.91
C GLU A 12 -8.06 13.36 29.56
N GLU A 13 -7.21 14.39 29.56
CA GLU A 13 -6.68 15.01 28.33
C GLU A 13 -5.88 13.99 27.50
N ARG A 14 -5.02 13.18 28.14
CA ARG A 14 -4.24 12.13 27.44
C ARG A 14 -5.13 11.02 26.89
N LEU A 15 -6.16 10.60 27.63
CA LEU A 15 -7.15 9.63 27.15
C LEU A 15 -7.91 10.17 25.93
N LEU A 16 -8.35 11.43 25.98
CA LEU A 16 -9.06 12.08 24.88
C LEU A 16 -8.20 12.17 23.61
N VAL A 17 -6.93 12.55 23.75
CA VAL A 17 -5.96 12.52 22.66
C VAL A 17 -5.79 11.11 22.10
N GLY A 18 -5.65 10.11 22.96
CA GLY A 18 -5.53 8.71 22.54
C GLY A 18 -6.73 8.24 21.71
N THR A 19 -7.96 8.52 22.16
CA THR A 19 -9.18 8.17 21.41
C THR A 19 -9.29 8.89 20.08
N ASN A 20 -8.91 10.17 20.01
CA ASN A 20 -8.95 10.93 18.76
C ASN A 20 -7.94 10.39 17.75
N VAL A 21 -6.74 10.02 18.20
CA VAL A 21 -5.72 9.41 17.33
C VAL A 21 -6.18 8.06 16.77
N ILE A 22 -6.77 7.19 17.61
CA ILE A 22 -7.31 5.90 17.15
C ILE A 22 -8.39 6.12 16.09
N LYS A 23 -9.34 7.02 16.36
CA LYS A 23 -10.41 7.36 15.44
C LYS A 23 -9.87 7.89 14.11
N MET A 24 -8.85 8.77 14.12
CA MET A 24 -8.20 9.27 12.91
C MET A 24 -7.53 8.16 12.10
N ILE A 25 -6.95 7.14 12.75
CA ILE A 25 -6.33 5.99 12.06
C ILE A 25 -7.40 5.10 11.43
N GLU A 26 -8.48 4.82 12.15
CA GLU A 26 -9.59 3.98 11.66
C GLU A 26 -10.38 4.65 10.53
N GLU A 27 -10.52 5.97 10.58
CA GLU A 27 -11.18 6.79 9.55
C GLU A 27 -10.31 7.03 8.32
N GLN A 28 -9.00 6.74 8.37
CA GLN A 28 -8.18 6.83 7.16
C GLN A 28 -8.71 5.83 6.12
N PRO A 29 -8.81 6.24 4.84
CA PRO A 29 -9.15 5.30 3.80
C PRO A 29 -8.11 4.19 3.80
N LYS A 30 -8.58 2.96 4.02
CA LYS A 30 -7.79 1.72 3.95
C LYS A 30 -7.39 1.48 2.50
N ILE A 31 -6.44 2.28 2.03
CA ILE A 31 -5.90 2.19 0.69
C ILE A 31 -4.97 0.98 0.70
N LEU A 32 -5.26 0.00 -0.15
CA LEU A 32 -4.29 -1.05 -0.52
C LEU A 32 -3.91 -2.01 0.63
N GLU A 33 -4.91 -2.52 1.35
CA GLU A 33 -4.69 -3.59 2.34
C GLU A 33 -4.38 -4.95 1.68
N TRP A 34 -3.48 -5.70 2.31
CA TRP A 34 -3.26 -7.12 2.00
C TRP A 34 -4.43 -7.95 2.54
N ILE A 35 -5.10 -8.65 1.64
CA ILE A 35 -6.24 -9.52 1.93
C ILE A 35 -5.74 -10.97 1.90
N PRO A 36 -5.81 -11.70 3.03
CA PRO A 36 -5.51 -13.12 3.05
C PRO A 36 -6.45 -13.89 2.11
N LEU A 37 -5.91 -14.85 1.35
CA LEU A 37 -6.72 -15.66 0.43
C LEU A 37 -7.84 -16.42 1.13
N GLU A 38 -7.60 -16.86 2.36
CA GLU A 38 -8.58 -17.54 3.21
C GLU A 38 -9.79 -16.65 3.56
N LYS A 39 -9.60 -15.32 3.58
CA LYS A 39 -10.65 -14.37 3.94
C LYS A 39 -11.52 -14.00 2.73
N LYS A 40 -10.88 -13.70 1.60
CA LYS A 40 -11.56 -13.30 0.37
C LYS A 40 -10.63 -13.53 -0.81
N LYS A 41 -11.16 -14.08 -1.89
CA LYS A 41 -10.45 -14.24 -3.17
C LYS A 41 -10.67 -13.00 -4.07
N PRO A 42 -9.76 -12.72 -5.01
CA PRO A 42 -9.96 -11.69 -6.01
C PRO A 42 -11.13 -12.03 -6.94
N GLU A 43 -11.57 -11.04 -7.71
CA GLU A 43 -12.52 -11.25 -8.81
C GLU A 43 -11.85 -12.02 -9.97
N ASN A 44 -12.63 -12.80 -10.71
CA ASN A 44 -12.12 -13.55 -11.85
C ASN A 44 -11.50 -12.59 -12.91
N GLY A 45 -10.27 -12.88 -13.33
CA GLY A 45 -9.51 -12.04 -14.27
C GLY A 45 -8.86 -10.81 -13.63
N ALA A 46 -9.03 -10.58 -12.32
CA ALA A 46 -8.42 -9.45 -11.64
C ALA A 46 -6.89 -9.56 -11.65
N ARG A 47 -6.22 -8.46 -11.99
CA ARG A 47 -4.78 -8.31 -11.85
C ARG A 47 -4.49 -7.76 -10.45
N VAL A 48 -3.67 -8.47 -9.69
CA VAL A 48 -3.42 -8.18 -8.27
C VAL A 48 -1.94 -8.37 -7.95
N LEU A 49 -1.47 -7.70 -6.90
CA LEU A 49 -0.20 -8.04 -6.28
C LEU A 49 -0.39 -9.21 -5.34
N LEU A 50 0.58 -10.12 -5.32
CA LEU A 50 0.58 -11.36 -4.58
C LEU A 50 1.71 -11.34 -3.57
N SER A 51 1.41 -11.82 -2.38
CA SER A 51 2.39 -12.19 -1.37
C SER A 51 2.52 -13.71 -1.34
N PHE A 52 3.67 -14.18 -0.90
CA PHE A 52 4.00 -15.60 -0.86
C PHE A 52 4.34 -16.04 0.56
N LYS A 53 3.95 -17.27 0.89
CA LYS A 53 4.36 -17.93 2.14
C LYS A 53 5.84 -18.34 2.12
N ASN A 54 6.40 -18.50 0.92
CA ASN A 54 7.82 -18.81 0.73
C ASN A 54 8.70 -17.67 1.28
N GLU A 55 9.68 -18.00 2.13
CA GLU A 55 10.58 -17.01 2.72
C GLU A 55 11.41 -16.26 1.68
N GLY A 56 11.63 -14.96 1.91
CA GLY A 56 12.47 -14.10 1.06
C GLY A 56 11.85 -13.70 -0.28
N GLN A 57 10.62 -14.12 -0.57
CA GLN A 57 9.95 -13.75 -1.81
C GLN A 57 9.34 -12.36 -1.75
N LYS A 58 9.69 -11.55 -2.75
CA LYS A 58 9.11 -10.23 -2.95
C LYS A 58 7.69 -10.36 -3.53
N PRO A 59 6.82 -9.38 -3.29
CA PRO A 59 5.54 -9.31 -3.95
C PRO A 59 5.67 -9.39 -5.48
N GLN A 60 4.77 -10.13 -6.12
CA GLN A 60 4.73 -10.25 -7.59
C GLN A 60 3.33 -9.99 -8.12
N LEU A 61 3.22 -9.64 -9.39
CA LEU A 61 1.92 -9.44 -10.05
C LEU A 61 1.35 -10.80 -10.48
N GLY A 62 0.05 -10.99 -10.38
CA GLY A 62 -0.63 -12.17 -10.92
C GLY A 62 -2.04 -11.87 -11.40
N VAL A 63 -2.61 -12.81 -12.16
CA VAL A 63 -3.99 -12.77 -12.62
C VAL A 63 -4.74 -13.94 -12.00
N TYR A 64 -5.79 -13.66 -11.24
CA TYR A 64 -6.62 -14.70 -10.64
C TYR A 64 -7.57 -15.30 -11.68
N ARG A 65 -7.68 -16.63 -11.72
CA ARG A 65 -8.72 -17.33 -12.48
C ARG A 65 -9.54 -18.20 -11.54
N GLU A 66 -10.86 -17.98 -11.54
CA GLU A 66 -11.77 -18.68 -10.64
C GLU A 66 -11.95 -20.15 -11.03
N ASP A 67 -11.94 -20.46 -12.33
CA ASP A 67 -12.13 -21.83 -12.85
C ASP A 67 -11.09 -22.83 -12.33
N GLU A 68 -9.87 -22.36 -12.09
CA GLU A 68 -8.74 -23.17 -11.60
C GLU A 68 -8.35 -22.83 -10.16
N GLU A 69 -8.99 -21.82 -9.58
CA GLU A 69 -8.67 -21.29 -8.26
C GLU A 69 -7.18 -20.94 -8.06
N ASP A 70 -6.51 -20.47 -9.12
CA ASP A 70 -5.06 -20.25 -9.15
C ASP A 70 -4.68 -18.90 -9.74
N PHE A 71 -3.42 -18.55 -9.55
CA PHE A 71 -2.82 -17.31 -10.00
C PHE A 71 -1.85 -17.56 -11.15
N TYR A 72 -2.11 -16.88 -12.26
CA TYR A 72 -1.28 -16.93 -13.45
C TYR A 72 -0.15 -15.91 -13.40
N VAL A 73 1.03 -16.33 -13.84
CA VAL A 73 2.14 -15.41 -14.07
C VAL A 73 1.77 -14.47 -15.22
N PRO A 74 1.91 -13.14 -15.06
CA PRO A 74 1.54 -12.18 -16.09
C PRO A 74 2.22 -12.49 -17.42
N PHE A 75 1.51 -12.24 -18.51
CA PHE A 75 1.99 -12.48 -19.89
C PHE A 75 2.24 -13.96 -20.23
N THR A 76 1.91 -14.88 -19.33
CA THR A 76 1.89 -16.31 -19.61
C THR A 76 0.45 -16.81 -19.44
N ASN A 77 -0.11 -17.40 -20.49
CA ASN A 77 -1.51 -17.88 -20.44
C ASN A 77 -1.64 -19.28 -19.81
N HIS A 78 -0.52 -19.91 -19.46
CA HIS A 78 -0.44 -21.34 -19.14
C HIS A 78 0.42 -21.66 -17.90
N ILE A 79 1.13 -20.69 -17.33
CA ILE A 79 2.01 -20.93 -16.17
C ILE A 79 1.35 -20.33 -14.94
N THR A 80 1.11 -21.18 -13.94
CA THR A 80 0.56 -20.74 -12.66
C THR A 80 1.65 -20.68 -11.59
N TYR A 81 1.43 -19.87 -10.57
CA TYR A 81 2.33 -19.78 -9.43
C TYR A 81 2.43 -21.10 -8.67
N THR A 82 1.34 -21.85 -8.58
CA THR A 82 1.32 -23.20 -8.00
C THR A 82 2.19 -24.17 -8.79
N SER A 83 2.14 -24.14 -10.13
CA SER A 83 3.02 -24.96 -10.99
C SER A 83 4.52 -24.67 -10.80
N LEU A 84 4.85 -23.46 -10.35
CA LEU A 84 6.23 -23.03 -10.03
C LEU A 84 6.62 -23.35 -8.58
N GLY A 85 5.78 -24.08 -7.84
CA GLY A 85 6.01 -24.42 -6.43
C GLY A 85 5.90 -23.22 -5.48
N ARG A 86 5.21 -22.14 -5.89
CA ARG A 86 5.02 -20.94 -5.05
C ARG A 86 3.67 -20.99 -4.38
N VAL A 87 3.65 -20.74 -3.07
CA VAL A 87 2.45 -20.73 -2.25
C VAL A 87 2.05 -19.29 -2.01
N VAL A 88 0.99 -18.84 -2.68
CA VAL A 88 0.40 -17.52 -2.45
C VAL A 88 -0.34 -17.51 -1.11
N ASN A 89 -0.18 -16.46 -0.29
CA ASN A 89 -0.86 -16.34 1.01
C ASN A 89 -1.88 -15.18 1.06
N ALA A 90 -1.58 -14.07 0.40
CA ALA A 90 -2.40 -12.87 0.40
C ALA A 90 -2.29 -12.14 -0.94
N TRP A 91 -3.27 -11.29 -1.22
CA TRP A 91 -3.30 -10.45 -2.40
C TRP A 91 -3.72 -9.02 -2.04
N MET A 92 -3.42 -8.09 -2.93
CA MET A 92 -3.92 -6.72 -2.86
C MET A 92 -4.22 -6.20 -4.27
N SER A 93 -5.21 -5.33 -4.40
CA SER A 93 -5.45 -4.62 -5.66
C SER A 93 -4.22 -3.82 -6.07
N ILE A 94 -4.00 -3.67 -7.38
CA ILE A 94 -2.90 -2.84 -7.88
C ILE A 94 -3.17 -1.39 -7.47
N PRO A 95 -2.15 -0.67 -6.95
CA PRO A 95 -2.26 0.77 -6.69
C PRO A 95 -2.72 1.49 -7.94
N GLU A 96 -3.58 2.50 -7.78
CA GLU A 96 -3.79 3.43 -8.88
C GLU A 96 -2.44 4.00 -9.32
N PRO A 97 -2.19 4.16 -10.64
CA PRO A 97 -0.99 4.80 -11.12
C PRO A 97 -0.80 6.16 -10.45
N TYR A 98 0.44 6.48 -10.07
CA TYR A 98 0.75 7.82 -9.57
C TYR A 98 0.51 8.84 -10.69
N THR A 99 -0.55 9.63 -10.58
CA THR A 99 -0.81 10.75 -11.48
C THR A 99 -0.37 12.05 -10.82
N ALA A 100 0.45 12.85 -11.53
CA ALA A 100 0.97 14.12 -11.02
C ALA A 100 -0.13 15.13 -10.62
N GLU A 101 -1.35 14.92 -11.11
CA GLU A 101 -2.53 15.73 -10.83
C GLU A 101 -3.08 15.57 -9.40
N LYS A 102 -2.83 14.41 -8.75
CA LYS A 102 -3.32 14.11 -7.39
C LYS A 102 -2.38 14.56 -6.27
N CYS A 103 -1.11 14.80 -6.57
CA CYS A 103 -0.33 15.70 -5.73
C CYS A 103 -0.96 17.07 -5.93
N LYS A 104 -1.65 17.58 -4.90
CA LYS A 104 -2.00 19.00 -4.86
C LYS A 104 -0.77 19.75 -5.36
N LYS A 105 -0.98 20.67 -6.30
CA LYS A 105 0.04 21.65 -6.69
C LYS A 105 0.37 22.48 -5.45
N GLU A 106 1.11 21.91 -4.50
CA GLU A 106 2.08 22.68 -3.76
C GLU A 106 2.97 23.23 -4.85
N ASP A 107 2.86 24.53 -5.07
CA ASP A 107 3.75 25.28 -5.93
C ASP A 107 5.14 24.76 -5.68
N SER A 108 5.67 23.99 -6.64
CA SER A 108 7.00 23.42 -6.55
C SER A 108 7.91 24.55 -6.08
N PRO A 109 8.58 24.42 -4.92
CA PRO A 109 9.41 25.48 -4.40
C PRO A 109 10.37 25.96 -5.49
N SER A 110 10.57 27.28 -5.63
CA SER A 110 11.39 27.88 -6.70
C SER A 110 12.72 27.15 -6.91
N TRP A 111 13.35 26.74 -5.80
CA TRP A 111 14.62 26.04 -5.80
C TRP A 111 14.61 24.71 -6.56
N LYS A 112 13.49 23.99 -6.62
CA LYS A 112 13.40 22.67 -7.28
C LYS A 112 13.51 22.80 -8.80
N ARG A 113 13.04 23.92 -9.38
CA ARG A 113 13.19 24.20 -10.82
C ARG A 113 14.63 24.59 -11.17
N GLU A 114 15.25 25.42 -10.34
CA GLU A 114 16.65 25.85 -10.52
C GLU A 114 17.60 24.65 -10.49
N VAL A 115 17.46 23.77 -9.48
CA VAL A 115 18.31 22.57 -9.34
C VAL A 115 18.11 21.59 -10.50
N LEU A 116 16.87 21.39 -10.97
CA LEU A 116 16.61 20.52 -12.13
C LEU A 116 17.19 21.09 -13.44
N ASN A 117 17.09 22.41 -13.64
CA ASN A 117 17.65 23.05 -14.82
C ASN A 117 19.18 22.99 -14.87
N ASP A 118 19.85 23.20 -13.74
CA ASP A 118 21.31 23.08 -13.67
C ASP A 118 21.79 21.64 -13.84
N PHE A 119 21.06 20.66 -13.28
CA PHE A 119 21.35 19.25 -13.50
C PHE A 119 21.23 18.85 -14.99
N MET A 120 20.20 19.35 -15.68
CA MET A 120 19.94 19.01 -17.08
C MET A 120 20.82 19.76 -18.10
N LYS A 121 21.54 20.82 -17.70
CA LYS A 121 22.45 21.56 -18.61
C LYS A 121 23.57 20.68 -19.19
N GLY A 122 24.06 19.71 -18.43
CA GLY A 122 25.11 18.79 -18.91
C GLY A 122 24.62 17.63 -19.78
N ALA A 123 23.31 17.53 -20.06
CA ALA A 123 22.75 16.44 -20.85
C ALA A 123 22.72 16.71 -22.36
N TYR A 124 23.03 17.95 -22.77
CA TYR A 124 23.06 18.39 -24.18
C TYR A 124 24.44 18.83 -24.67
N GLU A 125 25.49 18.55 -23.88
CA GLU A 125 26.91 18.61 -24.28
C GLU A 125 27.41 17.21 -24.68
#